data_AF-A0A381XBN2-F1
#
_entry.id   AF-A0A381XBN2-F1
#
_cell.length_a   1.000
_cell.length_b   1.000
_cell.length_c   1.000
_cell.angle_alpha   90.00
_cell.angle_beta   90.00
_cell.angle_gamma   90.00
#
_symmetry.space_group_name_H-M   'P 1'
#
loop_
_entity.id
_entity.type
_entity.pdbx_description
1 polymer ?
#
loop_
_entity_poly.entity_id
_entity_poly.type
_entity_poly.pdbx_seq_one_letter_code
_entity_poly.pdbx_strand_id
1 'polypeptide(L)' 'MRVAHVITRLIIGGAQENTVATVLGLQEKLDVDVRLYCGPTTGPEGSLEPLVEKVDGLFQRVPNLIRPIRPL' A
#
# COMPACT_ATOMS: atom_id res chain seq x y z
N MET A 1 -14.74 1.70 -12.11
CA MET A 1 -13.50 0.98 -12.44
C MET A 1 -12.92 0.40 -11.16
N ARG A 2 -12.40 -0.84 -11.17
CA ARG A 2 -11.73 -1.45 -10.01
C ARG A 2 -10.21 -1.41 -10.17
N VAL A 3 -9.50 -0.98 -9.15
CA VAL A 3 -8.04 -0.83 -9.17
C VAL A 3 -7.41 -1.53 -7.96
N ALA A 4 -6.44 -2.41 -8.21
CA ALA A 4 -5.64 -3.02 -7.16
C ALA A 4 -4.22 -2.44 -7.23
N HIS A 5 -3.84 -1.66 -6.22
CA HIS A 5 -2.45 -1.31 -5.98
C HIS A 5 -1.78 -2.40 -5.14
N VAL A 6 -0.63 -2.87 -5.58
CA VAL A 6 0.12 -3.95 -4.92
C VAL A 6 1.52 -3.47 -4.62
N ILE A 7 1.95 -3.56 -3.37
CA ILE A 7 3.28 -3.15 -2.94
C ILE A 7 3.84 -4.11 -1.89
N THR A 8 5.14 -4.39 -1.93
CA THR A 8 5.75 -5.37 -1.01
C THR A 8 6.00 -4.82 0.40
N ARG A 9 6.12 -3.50 0.57
CA ARG A 9 6.34 -2.82 1.86
C ARG A 9 5.88 -1.36 1.76
N LEU A 10 5.39 -0.79 2.85
CA LEU A 10 4.91 0.60 2.92
C LEU A 10 5.67 1.41 3.99
N ILE A 11 7.00 1.47 3.82
CA ILE A 11 7.90 2.26 4.69
C ILE A 11 7.85 3.76 4.39
N ILE A 12 8.33 4.59 5.33
CA ILE A 12 8.44 6.05 5.14
C ILE A 12 9.53 6.37 4.09
N GLY A 13 9.23 7.34 3.21
CA GLY A 13 10.12 7.83 2.16
C GLY A 13 10.03 7.06 0.83
N GLY A 14 10.51 7.70 -0.24
CA GLY A 14 10.63 7.09 -1.57
C GLY A 14 9.31 6.94 -2.33
N ALA A 15 9.21 5.88 -3.14
CA ALA A 15 8.04 5.63 -3.99
C ALA A 15 6.77 5.22 -3.21
N GLN A 16 6.92 4.87 -1.94
CA GLN A 16 5.86 4.47 -1.03
C GLN A 16 4.93 5.64 -0.72
N GLU A 17 5.48 6.85 -0.57
CA GLU A 17 4.70 8.07 -0.35
C GLU A 17 3.77 8.37 -1.53
N ASN A 18 4.29 8.24 -2.75
CA ASN A 18 3.50 8.35 -3.98
C ASN A 18 2.40 7.29 -4.04
N THR A 19 2.68 6.08 -3.57
CA THR A 19 1.68 5.00 -3.52
C THR A 19 0.52 5.38 -2.59
N VAL A 20 0.82 5.87 -1.38
CA VAL A 20 -0.19 6.34 -0.42
C VAL A 20 -1.00 7.49 -1.01
N ALA A 21 -0.34 8.51 -1.56
CA ALA A 21 -1.02 9.67 -2.17
C ALA A 21 -1.92 9.25 -3.33
N THR A 22 -1.48 8.29 -4.15
CA THR A 22 -2.26 7.76 -5.28
C THR A 22 -3.52 7.06 -4.80
N VAL A 23 -3.41 6.13 -3.85
CA VAL A 23 -4.59 5.34 -3.42
C VAL A 23 -5.59 6.20 -2.65
N LEU A 24 -5.15 7.18 -1.87
CA LEU A 24 -6.04 8.14 -1.19
C LEU A 24 -6.76 9.02 -2.21
N GLY A 25 -6.05 9.60 -3.19
CA GLY A 25 -6.67 10.41 -4.23
C GLY A 25 -7.59 9.62 -5.17
N LEU A 26 -7.31 8.33 -5.41
CA LEU A 26 -8.21 7.45 -6.15
C LEU A 26 -9.46 7.08 -5.35
N GLN A 27 -9.35 6.95 -4.03
CA GLN A 27 -10.47 6.61 -3.15
C GLN A 27 -11.54 7.72 -3.10
N GLU A 28 -11.15 8.97 -3.35
CA GLU A 28 -12.08 10.11 -3.44
C GLU A 28 -12.92 10.13 -4.73
N LYS A 29 -12.60 9.29 -5.73
CA LYS A 29 -13.31 9.28 -7.00
C LYS A 29 -14.54 8.36 -6.96
N LEU A 30 -15.71 8.92 -7.20
CA LEU A 30 -17.01 8.20 -7.14
C LEU A 30 -17.10 6.98 -8.07
N ASP A 31 -16.36 6.98 -9.18
CA ASP A 31 -16.36 5.92 -10.18
C ASP A 31 -15.18 4.94 -10.04
N VAL A 32 -14.38 5.05 -8.98
CA VAL A 32 -13.22 4.19 -8.72
C VAL A 32 -13.37 3.44 -7.40
N ASP A 33 -13.19 2.13 -7.47
CA ASP A 33 -13.08 1.23 -6.32
C ASP A 33 -11.62 0.76 -6.24
N VAL A 34 -10.85 1.39 -5.35
CA VAL A 34 -9.41 1.14 -5.19
C VAL A 34 -9.13 0.37 -3.90
N ARG A 35 -8.22 -0.60 -3.99
CA ARG A 35 -7.65 -1.32 -2.84
C ARG A 35 -6.14 -1.36 -2.90
N LEU A 36 -5.51 -1.26 -1.74
CA LEU A 36 -4.07 -1.39 -1.53
C LEU A 36 -3.77 -2.72 -0.84
N TYR A 37 -3.05 -3.60 -1.53
CA TYR A 37 -2.51 -4.84 -0.99
C TYR A 37 -1.04 -4.66 -0.67
N CYS A 38 -0.70 -4.76 0.62
CA CYS A 38 0.66 -4.52 1.10
C CYS A 38 1.27 -5.76 1.73
N GLY A 39 2.53 -6.04 1.43
CA GLY A 39 3.33 -7.00 2.18
C GLY A 39 3.66 -6.52 3.60
N PRO A 40 4.35 -7.34 4.41
CA PRO A 40 4.80 -6.95 5.73
C PRO A 40 5.75 -5.75 5.67
N THR A 41 5.46 -4.70 6.45
CA THR A 41 6.33 -3.52 6.54
C THR A 41 7.25 -3.65 7.76
N THR A 42 8.55 -3.74 7.49
CA THR A 42 9.62 -3.78 8.51
C THR A 42 10.78 -2.91 8.05
N GLY A 43 11.42 -2.22 8.98
CA GLY A 43 12.61 -1.40 8.70
C GLY A 43 12.74 -0.24 9.69
N PRO A 44 13.95 0.35 9.80
CA PRO A 44 14.19 1.52 10.65
C PRO A 44 13.46 2.78 10.17
N GLU A 45 12.99 2.82 8.93
CA GLU A 45 12.34 3.98 8.33
C GLU A 45 10.95 4.24 8.93
N GLY A 46 10.30 3.24 9.54
CA GLY A 46 8.92 3.33 10.03
C GLY A 46 7.89 2.87 9.00
N SER A 47 6.60 3.10 9.27
CA SER A 47 5.47 2.63 8.45
C SER A 47 4.51 3.76 8.08
N LEU A 48 4.07 3.78 6.82
CA LEU A 48 3.00 4.65 6.34
C LEU A 48 1.61 3.97 6.38
N GLU A 49 1.53 2.71 6.82
CA GLU A 49 0.25 1.99 6.90
C GLU A 49 -0.81 2.68 7.77
N PRO A 50 -0.47 3.35 8.89
CA PRO A 50 -1.46 4.09 9.66
C PRO A 50 -2.19 5.19 8.88
N LEU A 51 -1.67 5.63 7.72
CA LEU A 51 -2.35 6.61 6.87
C LEU A 51 -3.49 5.97 6.05
N VAL A 52 -3.30 4.73 5.62
CA VAL A 52 -4.27 3.99 4.77
C VAL A 52 -5.19 3.09 5.58
N GLU A 53 -4.77 2.63 6.76
CA GLU A 53 -5.61 1.85 7.71
C GLU A 53 -6.77 2.67 8.28
N LYS A 54 -6.68 4.01 8.26
CA LYS A 54 -7.76 4.91 8.67
C LYS A 54 -8.93 4.97 7.67
N VAL A 55 -8.74 4.42 6.48
CA VAL A 55 -9.74 4.43 5.41
C VAL A 55 -10.34 3.03 5.30
N ASP A 56 -11.62 2.92 5.68
CA ASP A 56 -12.32 1.64 5.69
C ASP A 56 -12.30 0.96 4.33
N GLY A 57 -11.88 -0.31 4.30
CA GLY A 57 -11.88 -1.15 3.11
C GLY A 57 -10.80 -0.84 2.08
N LEU A 58 -9.94 0.17 2.30
CA LEU A 58 -8.85 0.53 1.39
C LEU A 58 -7.65 -0.41 1.51
N PHE A 59 -7.25 -0.77 2.73
CA PHE A 59 -5.98 -1.45 3.00
C PHE A 59 -6.17 -2.92 3.37
N GLN A 60 -5.35 -3.79 2.78
CA GLN A 60 -5.24 -5.20 3.13
C GLN A 60 -3.78 -5.61 3.20
N ARG A 61 -3.37 -6.16 4.36
CA ARG A 61 -2.05 -6.79 4.49
C ARG A 61 -2.07 -8.21 3.94
N VAL A 62 -1.03 -8.56 3.18
CA VAL A 62 -0.81 -9.87 2.55
C VAL A 62 0.53 -10.45 3.04
N PRO A 63 0.53 -11.35 4.04
CA PRO A 63 1.76 -11.80 4.71
C PRO A 63 2.83 -12.37 3.78
N ASN A 64 2.41 -13.04 2.69
CA ASN A 64 3.32 -13.70 1.74
C ASN A 64 3.76 -12.80 0.58
N LEU A 65 3.34 -11.52 0.54
CA LEU A 65 3.74 -10.56 -0.50
C LEU A 65 5.12 -9.96 -0.16
N ILE A 66 6.16 -10.78 -0.24
CA ILE A 66 7.53 -10.41 0.10
C ILE A 66 8.40 -10.33 -1.15
N ARG A 67 9.35 -9.38 -1.16
CA ARG A 67 10.39 -9.33 -2.20
C ARG A 67 11.58 -10.21 -1.76
N PRO A 68 11.92 -11.29 -2.49
CA PRO A 68 13.08 -12.10 -2.16
C PRO A 68 14.37 -11.28 -2.25
N ILE A 69 15.29 -11.48 -1.30
CA ILE A 69 16.62 -10.87 -1.36
C ILE A 69 17.43 -11.45 -2.54
N ARG A 70 17.21 -12.75 -2.82
CA ARG A 70 17.82 -13.49 -3.92
C ARG A 70 16.69 -14.05 -4.79
N PRO A 71 16.23 -13.31 -5.81
CA PRO A 71 15.29 -13.86 -6.79
C PRO A 71 15.94 -15.03 -7.55
N LEU A 72 15.10 -15.97 -8.00
CA LEU A 72 15.52 -17.08 -8.87
C LEU A 72 15.98 -16.57 -10.23
#